data_AF-A0A6N7MMJ1-F1
#
_entry.id   AF-A0A6N7MMJ1-F1
#
_cell.length_a   1.000
_cell.length_b   1.000
_cell.length_c   1.000
_cell.angle_alpha   90.00
_cell.angle_beta   90.00
_cell.angle_gamma   90.00
#
_symmetry.space_group_name_H-M   'P 1'
#
loop_
_entity.id
_entity.type
_entity.pdbx_description
1 polymer ?
#
loop_
_entity_poly.entity_id
_entity_poly.type
_entity_poly.pdbx_seq_one_letter_code
_entity_poly.pdbx_strand_id
1 'polypeptide(L)'
;MFYKSFHVTGEANKTVFDDGLTSTIDEPKRIRAIIISVTTYNNNTIEAWIETNRILQIPDVCCATHDYLVAASYFRPTDKMFRIPIDEDIKPGIAFKIAINCGAVTTSIDGSYEYEHIS
;
A
#
# COMPACT_ATOMS: atom_id res chain seq x y z
N MET A 1 -5.67 -16.50 -7.26
CA MET A 1 -5.47 -15.09 -6.86
C MET A 1 -5.62 -15.00 -5.35
N PHE A 2 -4.66 -14.36 -4.69
CA PHE A 2 -4.55 -14.27 -3.24
C PHE A 2 -4.43 -12.81 -2.80
N TYR A 3 -4.80 -12.55 -1.55
CA TYR A 3 -4.75 -11.23 -0.96
C TYR A 3 -4.01 -11.26 0.37
N LYS A 4 -3.05 -10.37 0.56
CA LYS A 4 -2.39 -10.14 1.86
C LYS A 4 -2.67 -8.71 2.29
N SER A 5 -3.37 -8.55 3.42
CA SER A 5 -3.66 -7.24 3.99
C SER A 5 -2.41 -6.57 4.56
N PHE A 6 -2.37 -5.24 4.51
CA PHE A 6 -1.39 -4.42 5.19
C PHE A 6 -2.05 -3.20 5.84
N HIS A 7 -1.37 -2.65 6.84
CA HIS A 7 -1.69 -1.37 7.48
C HIS A 7 -0.38 -0.66 7.79
N VAL A 8 -0.28 0.63 7.50
CA VAL A 8 0.89 1.44 7.84
C VAL A 8 0.43 2.72 8.53
N THR A 9 0.90 2.93 9.75
CA THR A 9 0.74 4.19 10.47
C THR A 9 1.86 5.13 10.09
N GLY A 10 1.54 6.24 9.44
CA GLY A 10 2.54 7.26 9.11
C GLY A 10 3.08 7.97 10.35
N GLU A 11 4.35 8.39 10.27
CA GLU A 11 5.03 9.18 11.29
C GLU A 11 5.49 10.52 10.68
N ALA A 12 5.41 11.60 11.46
CA ALA A 12 5.74 12.93 10.95
C ALA A 12 7.21 13.01 10.52
N ASN A 13 7.45 13.60 9.35
CA ASN A 13 8.75 13.79 8.72
C ASN A 13 9.51 12.48 8.45
N LYS A 14 8.80 11.39 8.18
CA LYS A 14 9.40 10.07 7.95
C LYS A 14 8.68 9.29 6.86
N THR A 15 9.44 8.40 6.23
CA THR A 15 8.90 7.29 5.44
C THR A 15 8.75 6.07 6.33
N VAL A 16 7.53 5.56 6.44
CA VAL A 16 7.21 4.34 7.18
C VAL A 16 6.82 3.25 6.18
N PHE A 17 7.45 2.09 6.31
CA PHE A 17 7.22 0.93 5.46
C PHE A 17 6.33 -0.08 6.17
N ASP A 18 5.60 -0.87 5.39
CA ASP A 18 4.97 -2.08 5.87
C ASP A 18 5.95 -3.27 5.95
N ASP A 19 5.43 -4.43 6.36
CA ASP A 19 6.19 -5.68 6.42
C ASP A 19 6.51 -6.26 5.03
N GLY A 20 5.66 -5.98 4.04
CA GLY A 20 5.82 -6.33 2.64
C GLY A 20 5.25 -7.68 2.23
N LEU A 21 5.25 -7.94 0.92
CA LEU A 21 4.97 -9.24 0.31
C LEU A 21 6.28 -9.91 -0.09
N THR A 22 6.71 -10.88 0.71
CA THR A 22 7.94 -11.65 0.46
C THR A 22 7.68 -12.88 -0.40
N SER A 23 8.49 -13.05 -1.43
CA SER A 23 8.53 -14.23 -2.30
C SER A 23 9.64 -15.17 -1.83
N THR A 24 9.39 -16.48 -1.80
CA THR A 24 10.37 -17.50 -1.43
C THR A 24 10.63 -18.43 -2.60
N ILE A 25 11.64 -19.30 -2.50
CA ILE A 25 11.93 -20.30 -3.55
C ILE A 25 10.75 -21.28 -3.66
N ASP A 26 10.20 -21.71 -2.51
CA ASP A 26 9.10 -22.68 -2.45
C ASP A 26 7.73 -22.05 -2.78
N GLU A 27 7.60 -20.74 -2.58
CA GLU A 27 6.39 -19.97 -2.88
C GLU A 27 6.74 -18.71 -3.67
N PRO A 28 7.07 -18.84 -4.97
CA PRO A 28 7.38 -17.68 -5.77
C PRO A 28 6.08 -16.92 -6.07
N LYS A 29 6.14 -15.59 -5.98
CA LYS A 29 4.96 -14.71 -6.05
C LYS A 29 5.12 -13.66 -7.14
N ARG A 30 4.02 -13.37 -7.82
CA ARG A 30 3.86 -12.23 -8.70
C ARG A 30 2.83 -11.27 -8.12
N ILE A 31 3.19 -10.00 -7.98
CA ILE A 31 2.22 -8.97 -7.59
C ILE A 31 1.43 -8.54 -8.84
N ARG A 32 0.10 -8.51 -8.70
CA ARG A 32 -0.81 -8.04 -9.74
C ARG A 32 -1.17 -6.57 -9.53
N ALA A 33 -1.55 -6.24 -8.30
CA ALA A 33 -1.93 -4.88 -7.94
C ALA A 33 -1.80 -4.62 -6.44
N ILE A 34 -1.87 -3.35 -6.08
CA ILE A 34 -2.15 -2.91 -4.71
C ILE A 34 -3.56 -2.32 -4.67
N ILE A 35 -4.33 -2.72 -3.67
CA ILE A 35 -5.60 -2.09 -3.33
C ILE A 35 -5.33 -1.24 -2.10
N ILE A 36 -5.62 0.05 -2.16
CA ILE A 36 -5.19 0.99 -1.11
C ILE A 36 -6.21 2.08 -0.83
N SER A 37 -6.32 2.43 0.44
CA SER A 37 -7.00 3.63 0.92
C SER A 37 -6.14 4.39 1.92
N VAL A 38 -6.41 5.68 2.06
CA VAL A 38 -5.80 6.57 3.05
C VAL A 38 -6.83 6.94 4.11
N THR A 39 -6.39 7.19 5.34
CA THR A 39 -7.32 7.62 6.40
C THR A 39 -7.82 9.05 6.22
N THR A 40 -6.98 9.93 5.67
CA THR A 40 -7.30 11.33 5.36
C THR A 40 -6.23 11.87 4.40
N TYR A 41 -6.59 12.88 3.59
CA TYR A 41 -5.63 13.57 2.75
C TYR A 41 -4.86 14.62 3.55
N ASN A 42 -3.53 14.50 3.54
CA ASN A 42 -2.61 15.40 4.23
C ASN A 42 -1.41 15.77 3.33
N ASN A 43 -1.55 15.61 2.00
CA ASN A 43 -0.50 15.86 1.02
C ASN A 43 0.76 15.00 1.29
N ASN A 44 0.53 13.79 1.79
CA ASN A 44 1.57 12.79 1.99
C ASN A 44 1.79 12.00 0.69
N THR A 45 2.93 11.33 0.59
CA THR A 45 3.29 10.54 -0.59
C THR A 45 3.19 9.05 -0.28
N ILE A 46 2.50 8.30 -1.15
CA ILE A 46 2.45 6.85 -1.12
C ILE A 46 3.50 6.32 -2.09
N GLU A 47 4.29 5.36 -1.63
CA GLU A 47 5.40 4.80 -2.39
C GLU A 47 5.31 3.27 -2.42
N ALA A 48 5.69 2.67 -3.55
CA ALA A 48 5.89 1.23 -3.65
C ALA A 48 7.34 0.91 -4.03
N TRP A 49 7.88 -0.12 -3.41
CA TRP A 49 9.31 -0.45 -3.46
C TRP A 49 9.52 -1.93 -3.72
N ILE A 50 10.55 -2.22 -4.52
CA ILE A 50 11.15 -3.54 -4.65
C ILE A 50 12.63 -3.38 -4.29
N GLU A 51 13.05 -4.00 -3.18
CA GLU A 51 14.37 -3.78 -2.59
C GLU A 51 14.65 -2.28 -2.32
N THR A 52 15.60 -1.68 -3.04
CA THR A 52 15.97 -0.26 -2.96
C THR A 52 15.39 0.57 -4.10
N ASN A 53 14.59 -0.04 -4.98
CA ASN A 53 14.03 0.63 -6.16
C ASN A 53 12.59 1.05 -5.88
N ARG A 54 12.34 2.35 -5.90
CA ARG A 54 10.98 2.89 -5.86
C ARG A 54 10.36 2.80 -7.26
N ILE A 55 9.27 2.06 -7.37
CA ILE A 55 8.59 1.80 -8.64
C ILE A 55 7.29 2.60 -8.78
N LEU A 56 6.75 3.10 -7.67
CA LEU A 56 5.56 3.93 -7.63
C LEU A 56 5.78 5.09 -6.65
N GLN A 57 5.31 6.27 -7.03
CA GLN A 57 5.21 7.43 -6.17
C GLN A 57 3.99 8.24 -6.57
N ILE A 58 2.97 8.29 -5.71
CA ILE A 58 1.75 9.05 -5.96
C ILE A 58 1.37 9.86 -4.70
N PRO A 59 0.72 11.01 -4.86
CA PRO A 59 0.20 11.75 -3.71
C PRO A 59 -1.03 11.03 -3.14
N ASP A 60 -1.25 11.18 -1.84
CA ASP A 60 -2.37 10.56 -1.10
C ASP A 60 -3.76 10.92 -1.65
N VAL A 61 -3.90 12.13 -2.20
CA VAL A 61 -5.12 12.61 -2.87
C VAL A 61 -5.56 11.77 -4.07
N CYS A 62 -4.66 10.97 -4.66
CA CYS A 62 -5.02 10.05 -5.73
C CYS A 62 -5.74 8.80 -5.21
N CYS A 63 -5.59 8.46 -3.93
CA CYS A 63 -6.17 7.26 -3.34
C CYS A 63 -7.58 7.50 -2.81
N ALA A 64 -8.35 6.43 -2.62
CA ALA A 64 -9.62 6.53 -1.92
C ALA A 64 -9.36 6.86 -0.44
N THR A 65 -10.14 7.78 0.13
CA THR A 65 -10.06 8.12 1.55
C THR A 65 -11.16 7.42 2.36
N HIS A 66 -10.91 7.24 3.65
CA HIS A 66 -11.95 6.95 4.64
C HIS A 66 -12.72 8.25 4.97
N ASP A 67 -13.52 8.74 4.02
CA ASP A 67 -14.00 10.12 4.03
C ASP A 67 -14.75 10.49 5.32
N TYR A 68 -14.32 11.60 5.92
CA TYR A 68 -14.67 12.04 7.26
C TYR A 68 -15.96 12.87 7.25
N LEU A 69 -17.05 12.32 7.78
CA LEU A 69 -18.19 13.08 8.30
C LEU A 69 -18.47 12.63 9.73
N VAL A 70 -17.87 13.36 10.68
CA VAL A 70 -18.21 13.50 12.10
C VAL A 70 -18.81 12.26 12.82
N ALA A 71 -18.02 11.72 13.74
CA ALA A 71 -18.36 10.82 14.85
C ALA A 71 -18.37 9.27 14.61
N ALA A 72 -17.48 8.60 15.35
CA ALA A 72 -17.48 7.20 15.78
C ALA A 72 -17.50 6.07 14.72
N SER A 73 -17.63 6.37 13.43
CA SER A 73 -17.62 5.38 12.36
C SER A 73 -16.60 5.76 11.30
N TYR A 74 -15.52 4.98 11.18
CA TYR A 74 -14.63 5.07 10.02
C TYR A 74 -15.43 4.65 8.78
N PHE A 75 -15.90 5.62 8.00
CA PHE A 75 -16.52 5.32 6.71
C PHE A 75 -15.43 4.77 5.80
N ARG A 76 -15.47 3.47 5.54
CA ARG A 76 -14.65 2.86 4.48
C ARG A 76 -15.32 3.19 3.14
N PRO A 77 -14.58 3.56 2.09
CA PRO A 77 -15.15 3.83 0.78
C PRO A 77 -15.95 2.60 0.32
N THR A 78 -17.28 2.75 0.25
CA THR A 78 -18.22 1.66 -0.08
C THR A 78 -18.38 1.46 -1.60
N ASP A 79 -17.91 2.42 -2.37
CA ASP A 79 -18.17 2.59 -3.80
C ASP A 79 -16.89 2.60 -4.65
N LYS A 80 -15.70 2.78 -4.04
CA LYS A 80 -14.44 2.98 -4.77
C LYS A 80 -13.30 2.14 -4.20
N MET A 81 -13.12 0.94 -4.75
CA MET A 81 -11.88 0.20 -4.62
C MET A 81 -10.82 0.86 -5.49
N PHE A 82 -9.81 1.51 -4.89
CA PHE A 82 -8.70 2.09 -5.64
C PHE A 82 -7.62 1.03 -5.83
N ARG A 83 -7.57 0.47 -7.05
CA ARG A 83 -6.65 -0.60 -7.45
C ARG A 83 -5.59 -0.04 -8.38
N ILE A 84 -4.33 -0.16 -7.99
CA ILE A 84 -3.18 0.28 -8.79
C ILE A 84 -2.49 -0.97 -9.36
N PRO A 85 -2.51 -1.19 -10.70
CA PRO A 85 -1.85 -2.32 -11.32
C PRO A 85 -0.33 -2.16 -11.25
N ILE A 86 0.37 -3.26 -10.96
CA ILE A 86 1.84 -3.33 -10.89
C ILE A 86 2.36 -4.42 -11.84
N ASP A 87 1.78 -5.62 -11.78
CA ASP A 87 2.09 -6.77 -12.67
C ASP A 87 3.57 -7.21 -12.73
N GLU A 88 4.27 -7.24 -11.60
CA GLU A 88 5.69 -7.56 -11.47
C GLU A 88 5.97 -8.88 -10.75
N ASP A 89 7.00 -9.61 -11.20
CA ASP A 89 7.47 -10.84 -10.55
C ASP A 89 8.40 -10.51 -9.38
N ILE A 90 8.12 -11.06 -8.20
CA ILE A 90 8.94 -10.85 -7.00
C ILE A 90 9.95 -12.00 -6.94
N LYS A 91 11.25 -11.68 -7.10
CA LYS A 91 12.31 -12.68 -7.02
C LYS A 91 12.31 -13.38 -5.65
N PRO A 92 12.73 -14.65 -5.58
CA PRO A 92 12.89 -15.31 -4.28
C PRO A 92 13.85 -14.56 -3.36
N GLY A 93 13.46 -14.39 -2.10
CA GLY A 93 14.27 -13.73 -1.06
C GLY A 93 14.10 -12.21 -0.98
N ILE A 94 13.36 -11.59 -1.91
CA ILE A 94 13.06 -10.15 -1.86
C ILE A 94 11.59 -9.89 -1.50
N ALA A 95 11.31 -8.67 -1.04
CA ALA A 95 9.98 -8.24 -0.68
C ALA A 95 9.56 -7.01 -1.50
N PHE A 96 8.31 -7.04 -1.96
CA PHE A 96 7.61 -5.84 -2.39
C PHE A 96 7.07 -5.13 -1.16
N LYS A 97 7.30 -3.83 -1.01
CA LYS A 97 6.83 -3.06 0.15
C LYS A 97 6.03 -1.85 -0.28
N ILE A 98 5.05 -1.49 0.54
CA ILE A 98 4.35 -0.21 0.45
C ILE A 98 4.85 0.68 1.58
N ALA A 99 4.92 1.97 1.31
CA ALA A 99 5.30 2.96 2.30
C ALA A 99 4.44 4.21 2.18
N ILE A 100 4.35 4.93 3.29
CA ILE A 100 3.85 6.30 3.32
C ILE A 100 4.96 7.22 3.81
N ASN A 101 5.26 8.23 3.01
CA ASN A 101 6.17 9.32 3.34
C ASN A 101 5.33 10.52 3.78
N CYS A 102 5.38 10.81 5.08
CA CYS A 102 4.61 11.89 5.67
C CYS A 102 5.45 13.16 5.85
N GLY A 103 4.83 14.30 5.53
CA GLY A 103 5.32 15.62 5.94
C GLY A 103 5.06 15.87 7.43
N ALA A 104 4.61 17.08 7.77
CA ALA A 104 4.34 17.44 9.17
C ALA A 104 3.08 16.76 9.75
N VAL A 105 2.09 16.45 8.91
CA VAL A 105 0.81 15.86 9.34
C VAL A 105 0.78 14.39 8.94
N THR A 106 0.49 13.52 9.90
CA THR A 106 0.46 12.07 9.69
C THR A 106 -0.86 11.59 9.10
N THR A 107 -0.77 10.54 8.30
CA THR A 107 -1.90 9.77 7.76
C THR A 107 -1.52 8.29 7.83
N SER A 108 -2.51 7.41 7.93
CA SER A 108 -2.29 5.97 7.77
C SER A 108 -2.83 5.50 6.42
N ILE A 109 -2.26 4.38 5.95
CA ILE A 109 -2.77 3.66 4.77
C ILE A 109 -3.21 2.25 5.17
N ASP A 110 -4.30 1.83 4.54
CA ASP A 110 -4.88 0.50 4.68
C ASP A 110 -5.01 -0.12 3.29
N GLY A 111 -4.79 -1.43 3.18
CA GLY A 111 -4.91 -2.05 1.87
C GLY A 111 -4.60 -3.53 1.83
N SER A 112 -4.43 -4.03 0.62
CA SER A 112 -4.02 -5.40 0.37
C SER A 112 -3.19 -5.52 -0.90
N TYR A 113 -2.20 -6.42 -0.85
CA TYR A 113 -1.51 -6.92 -2.03
C TYR A 113 -2.39 -7.94 -2.74
N GLU A 114 -2.70 -7.71 -4.01
CA GLU A 114 -3.28 -8.70 -4.90
C GLU A 114 -2.14 -9.42 -5.61
N TYR A 115 -2.02 -10.74 -5.42
CA TYR A 115 -0.91 -11.52 -5.96
C TYR A 115 -1.33 -12.92 -6.38
N GLU A 116 -0.43 -13.60 -7.07
CA GLU A 116 -0.56 -15.01 -7.41
C GLU A 116 0.74 -15.75 -7.12
N HIS A 117 0.63 -17.07 -6.93
CA HIS A 117 1.78 -17.94 -6.97
C HIS A 117 2.11 -18.22 -8.42
N ILE A 118 3.39 -18.08 -8.76
CA ILE A 118 3.92 -18.49 -10.06
C ILE A 118 4.54 -19.87 -9.90
N SER A 119 4.42 -20.70 -10.92
CA SER A 119 4.97 -22.06 -10.98
C SER A 119 6.25 -22.09 -11.80
#